data_AF-A0A0H2LYV1-F1
#
_entry.id   AF-A0A0H2LYV1-F1
#
_cell.length_a   1.000
_cell.length_b   1.000
_cell.length_c   1.000
_cell.angle_alpha   90.00
_cell.angle_beta   90.00
_cell.angle_gamma   90.00
#
_symmetry.space_group_name_H-M   'P 1'
#
loop_
_entity.id
_entity.type
_entity.pdbx_description
1 polymer ?
#
loop_
_entity_poly.entity_id
_entity_poly.type
_entity_poly.pdbx_seq_one_letter_code
_entity_poly.pdbx_strand_id
1 'polypeptide(L)'
;MASSSGTTTANITAATLTVSGTTAENKTYDGTTAATVSGGLSGLVGGDTVTLSQSGSFSDKNAATGKTVSYTSSLSGTDAGNYVLASSSGSTTADITAATLTVGGTSAASKTYDGTTAASLSGGSLSGLIGGDTVALGQSGTFSDKNAATGKTVSYTSSLSGTDAGNYVLASSSGTTTADITAATLTVSGTTAANKTYDGTTVATVSGGSLSGLVGGDTVTLNQSGSFSDKNAGTGKTVTETFAISGSDAGNYVLANSSATTTASIIVAALTVTANNDSRVADGSAYSGGNGVSYSGLVNGETGSVLGGSLVYGGSAQGATAAGSYSIAAGGLSSDNYALSYVDGALVISAAVAGPVPSRPVPSSPVPSSANPSLGDAQQRALASQADLPKPPANPPERLRIEQCGLRLDEPATDFFTLNENKLSCMSRLESR
;
A
#
# COMPACT_ATOMS: atom_id res chain seq x y z
N MET A 1 132.42 20.68 12.44
CA MET A 1 131.63 21.93 12.49
C MET A 1 130.25 21.65 11.92
N ALA A 2 129.23 22.12 12.64
CA ALA A 2 127.83 22.31 12.26
C ALA A 2 127.14 21.23 11.40
N SER A 3 126.28 20.43 12.04
CA SER A 3 125.18 19.77 11.33
C SER A 3 124.24 20.88 10.83
N SER A 4 124.29 21.18 9.54
CA SER A 4 123.41 22.15 8.91
C SER A 4 122.02 21.54 8.78
N SER A 5 121.15 21.79 9.75
CA SER A 5 119.73 21.51 9.63
C SER A 5 119.13 22.46 8.60
N GLY A 6 119.14 22.04 7.34
CA GLY A 6 118.41 22.74 6.28
C GLY A 6 116.92 22.46 6.42
N THR A 7 116.11 23.50 6.53
CA THR A 7 114.67 23.37 6.32
C THR A 7 114.38 23.49 4.83
N THR A 8 113.57 22.58 4.31
CA THR A 8 113.02 22.65 2.95
C THR A 8 111.51 22.81 3.06
N THR A 9 110.92 23.67 2.25
CA THR A 9 109.47 23.84 2.16
C THR A 9 108.94 22.93 1.06
N ALA A 10 107.98 22.07 1.40
CA ALA A 10 107.23 21.27 0.45
C ALA A 10 105.75 21.65 0.51
N ASN A 11 105.09 21.70 -0.65
CA ASN A 11 103.65 21.87 -0.71
C ASN A 11 102.99 20.51 -0.52
N ILE A 12 102.10 20.39 0.47
CA ILE A 12 101.24 19.24 0.65
C ILE A 12 99.87 19.61 0.08
N THR A 13 99.47 18.95 -1.00
CA THR A 13 98.13 19.10 -1.56
C THR A 13 97.12 18.30 -0.75
N ALA A 14 95.94 18.86 -0.50
CA ALA A 14 94.86 18.15 0.17
C ALA A 14 94.50 16.86 -0.58
N ALA A 15 94.27 15.77 0.17
CA ALA A 15 93.85 14.50 -0.39
C ALA A 15 92.39 14.58 -0.88
N THR A 16 92.04 13.83 -1.92
CA THR A 16 90.68 13.84 -2.46
C THR A 16 89.83 12.74 -1.82
N LEU A 17 88.68 13.11 -1.24
CA LEU A 17 87.66 12.19 -0.76
C LEU A 17 86.52 12.05 -1.77
N THR A 18 85.97 10.85 -1.88
CA THR A 18 84.76 10.59 -2.67
C THR A 18 83.58 10.37 -1.73
N VAL A 19 82.47 11.06 -1.98
CA VAL A 19 81.18 10.73 -1.34
C VAL A 19 80.57 9.56 -2.10
N SER A 20 80.20 8.50 -1.38
CA SER A 20 79.64 7.27 -1.96
C SER A 20 78.42 6.80 -1.18
N GLY A 21 77.53 6.07 -1.85
CA GLY A 21 76.32 5.52 -1.23
C GLY A 21 75.30 6.58 -0.78
N THR A 22 75.23 7.75 -1.43
CA THR A 22 74.25 8.77 -1.05
C THR A 22 72.84 8.31 -1.35
N THR A 23 72.00 8.29 -0.32
CA THR A 23 70.56 8.00 -0.38
C THR A 23 69.75 9.16 0.18
N ALA A 24 68.49 9.27 -0.26
CA ALA A 24 67.51 10.15 0.34
C ALA A 24 66.38 9.32 0.95
N GLU A 25 65.85 9.76 2.08
CA GLU A 25 64.71 9.11 2.71
C GLU A 25 63.39 9.52 2.05
N ASN A 26 62.49 8.55 1.89
CA ASN A 26 61.10 8.82 1.53
C ASN A 26 60.43 9.59 2.67
N LYS A 27 59.46 10.46 2.34
CA LYS A 27 58.67 11.19 3.33
C LYS A 27 57.19 11.20 3.00
N THR A 28 56.37 11.47 4.00
CA THR A 28 54.99 11.91 3.76
C THR A 28 54.99 13.41 3.48
N TYR A 29 54.08 13.84 2.62
CA TYR A 29 53.89 15.25 2.29
C TYR A 29 53.70 16.09 3.56
N ASP A 30 54.55 17.12 3.70
CA ASP A 30 54.59 18.04 4.85
C ASP A 30 54.61 19.52 4.41
N GLY A 31 54.36 19.77 3.13
CA GLY A 31 54.36 21.12 2.54
C GLY A 31 55.74 21.69 2.23
N THR A 32 56.83 20.95 2.44
CA THR A 32 58.21 21.43 2.25
C THR A 32 58.99 20.61 1.22
N THR A 33 60.07 21.20 0.69
CA THR A 33 61.02 20.48 -0.18
C THR A 33 62.16 19.83 0.60
N ALA A 34 62.21 19.93 1.93
CA ALA A 34 63.34 19.42 2.71
C ALA A 34 63.46 17.89 2.60
N ALA A 35 64.69 17.40 2.39
CA ALA A 35 65.01 15.98 2.29
C ALA A 35 66.12 15.59 3.28
N THR A 36 65.94 14.43 3.93
CA THR A 36 67.00 13.80 4.72
C THR A 36 67.88 12.98 3.79
N VAL A 37 69.18 13.28 3.78
CA VAL A 37 70.16 12.61 2.93
C VAL A 37 71.31 12.05 3.77
N SER A 38 71.77 10.86 3.41
CA SER A 38 72.86 10.16 4.10
C SER A 38 73.81 9.55 3.08
N GLY A 39 75.10 9.40 3.42
CA GLY A 39 76.14 8.90 2.54
C GLY A 39 77.45 8.74 3.31
N GLY A 40 78.46 8.14 2.68
CA GLY A 40 79.75 7.83 3.31
C GLY A 40 80.93 8.46 2.59
N LEU A 41 82.00 8.72 3.35
CA LEU A 41 83.30 9.11 2.79
C LEU A 41 84.13 7.86 2.45
N SER A 42 84.78 7.89 1.29
CA SER A 42 85.80 6.94 0.88
C SER A 42 87.11 7.67 0.60
N GLY A 43 88.24 7.06 0.97
CA GLY A 43 89.59 7.62 0.83
C GLY A 43 90.16 8.28 2.08
N LEU A 44 89.53 8.10 3.26
CA LEU A 44 90.02 8.65 4.52
C LEU A 44 91.29 7.93 4.99
N VAL A 45 92.29 8.67 5.42
CA VAL A 45 93.52 8.12 6.02
C VAL A 45 93.23 7.69 7.46
N GLY A 46 93.73 6.51 7.85
CA GLY A 46 93.51 5.97 9.19
C GLY A 46 94.09 6.87 10.28
N GLY A 47 93.23 7.28 11.23
CA GLY A 47 93.58 8.20 12.33
C GLY A 47 92.99 9.60 12.18
N ASP A 48 92.57 9.99 10.98
CA ASP A 48 92.01 11.31 10.72
C ASP A 48 90.53 11.40 11.14
N THR A 49 90.16 12.54 11.70
CA THR A 49 88.80 12.86 12.11
C THR A 49 88.16 13.85 11.12
N VAL A 50 87.36 13.30 10.21
CA VAL A 50 86.59 14.05 9.20
C VAL A 50 85.14 13.57 9.20
N THR A 51 84.23 14.52 9.28
CA THR A 51 82.78 14.33 9.27
C THR A 51 82.18 14.87 7.98
N LEU A 52 81.39 14.05 7.29
CA LEU A 52 80.57 14.47 6.16
C LEU A 52 79.25 15.06 6.66
N SER A 53 78.96 16.29 6.25
CA SER A 53 77.63 16.88 6.38
C SER A 53 76.97 16.97 5.01
N GLN A 54 75.69 16.63 4.94
CA GLN A 54 74.92 16.71 3.71
C GLN A 54 73.61 17.47 3.95
N SER A 55 73.18 18.23 2.95
CA SER A 55 71.89 18.91 2.94
C SER A 55 71.18 18.62 1.62
N GLY A 56 69.93 18.15 1.68
CA GLY A 56 69.16 17.72 0.51
C GLY A 56 67.84 18.48 0.36
N SER A 57 67.36 18.59 -0.88
CA SER A 57 66.04 19.12 -1.21
C SER A 57 65.42 18.37 -2.40
N PHE A 58 64.13 18.06 -2.29
CA PHE A 58 63.30 17.62 -3.41
C PHE A 58 63.15 18.72 -4.48
N SER A 59 62.86 18.31 -5.72
CA SER A 59 62.61 19.22 -6.86
C SER A 59 61.45 20.19 -6.65
N ASP A 60 60.44 19.73 -5.90
CA ASP A 60 59.24 20.47 -5.50
C ASP A 60 58.61 19.74 -4.31
N LYS A 61 57.62 20.36 -3.67
CA LYS A 61 56.96 19.81 -2.47
C LYS A 61 55.94 18.70 -2.77
N ASN A 62 55.55 18.50 -4.03
CA ASN A 62 54.33 17.74 -4.34
C ASN A 62 54.54 16.23 -4.22
N ALA A 63 53.48 15.52 -3.85
CA ALA A 63 53.49 14.07 -3.71
C ALA A 63 53.70 13.39 -5.08
N ALA A 64 54.73 12.56 -5.18
CA ALA A 64 55.03 11.70 -6.33
C ALA A 64 56.10 10.68 -5.95
N THR A 65 56.20 9.62 -6.73
CA THR A 65 57.27 8.62 -6.62
C THR A 65 58.50 9.05 -7.42
N GLY A 66 59.68 8.60 -6.99
CA GLY A 66 60.96 8.79 -7.71
C GLY A 66 61.38 10.25 -7.89
N LYS A 67 60.99 11.15 -6.98
CA LYS A 67 61.31 12.58 -7.09
C LYS A 67 62.80 12.80 -6.94
N THR A 68 63.35 13.68 -7.78
CA THR A 68 64.75 14.09 -7.69
C THR A 68 65.01 14.81 -6.37
N VAL A 69 66.03 14.36 -5.66
CA VAL A 69 66.60 15.01 -4.48
C VAL A 69 68.00 15.50 -4.84
N SER A 70 68.18 16.81 -4.90
CA SER A 70 69.51 17.42 -5.05
C SER A 70 70.16 17.57 -3.69
N TYR A 71 71.45 17.28 -3.58
CA TYR A 71 72.19 17.42 -2.33
C TYR A 71 73.54 18.11 -2.50
N THR A 72 73.98 18.77 -1.43
CA THR A 72 75.33 19.30 -1.28
C THR A 72 76.04 18.65 -0.10
N SER A 73 77.36 18.56 -0.19
CA SER A 73 78.23 17.89 0.77
C SER A 73 79.31 18.86 1.26
N SER A 74 79.59 18.83 2.55
CA SER A 74 80.68 19.58 3.17
C SER A 74 81.43 18.71 4.18
N LEU A 75 82.69 19.05 4.41
CA LEU A 75 83.55 18.38 5.38
C LEU A 75 83.73 19.26 6.61
N SER A 76 83.72 18.64 7.78
CA SER A 76 84.05 19.26 9.07
C SER A 76 84.87 18.28 9.93
N GLY A 77 85.42 18.73 11.05
CA GLY A 77 86.33 17.92 11.88
C GLY A 77 87.74 18.50 11.94
N THR A 78 88.58 17.96 12.83
CA THR A 78 89.94 18.48 13.08
C THR A 78 90.85 18.33 11.88
N ASP A 79 90.63 17.30 11.06
CA ASP A 79 91.48 16.96 9.92
C ASP A 79 90.83 17.33 8.57
N ALA A 80 89.65 17.97 8.57
CA ALA A 80 88.90 18.28 7.35
C ALA A 80 89.67 19.17 6.36
N GLY A 81 90.55 20.05 6.86
CA GLY A 81 91.41 20.89 6.01
C GLY A 81 92.45 20.12 5.19
N ASN A 82 92.70 18.85 5.53
CA ASN A 82 93.61 17.98 4.79
C ASN A 82 92.94 17.38 3.54
N TYR A 83 91.65 17.64 3.32
CA TYR A 83 90.84 16.98 2.30
C TYR A 83 90.04 17.95 1.44
N VAL A 84 89.81 17.54 0.19
CA VAL A 84 88.86 18.13 -0.74
C VAL A 84 87.89 17.05 -1.23
N LEU A 85 86.64 17.42 -1.51
CA LEU A 85 85.67 16.50 -2.11
C LEU A 85 85.88 16.43 -3.63
N ALA A 86 85.87 15.22 -4.20
CA ALA A 86 85.85 15.01 -5.65
C ALA A 86 84.60 15.64 -6.31
N SER A 87 83.47 15.60 -5.59
CA SER A 87 82.27 16.37 -5.90
C SER A 87 81.60 16.78 -4.59
N SER A 88 81.22 18.05 -4.49
CA SER A 88 80.49 18.62 -3.35
C SER A 88 78.97 18.65 -3.58
N SER A 89 78.48 18.10 -4.68
CA SER A 89 77.06 18.03 -5.00
C SER A 89 76.69 16.80 -5.82
N GLY A 90 75.42 16.41 -5.75
CA GLY A 90 74.87 15.34 -6.57
C GLY A 90 73.35 15.28 -6.53
N SER A 91 72.79 14.21 -7.09
CA SER A 91 71.35 13.94 -7.05
C SER A 91 71.06 12.46 -6.81
N THR A 92 69.97 12.19 -6.11
CA THR A 92 69.39 10.86 -5.94
C THR A 92 67.86 10.96 -6.09
N THR A 93 67.11 9.90 -5.78
CA THR A 93 65.65 9.91 -5.82
C THR A 93 65.05 9.41 -4.52
N ALA A 94 63.91 9.98 -4.13
CA ALA A 94 63.07 9.50 -3.05
C ALA A 94 61.59 9.81 -3.35
N ASP A 95 60.68 9.14 -2.66
CA ASP A 95 59.25 9.35 -2.79
C ASP A 95 58.73 10.40 -1.80
N ILE A 96 57.77 11.21 -2.25
CA ILE A 96 56.88 11.96 -1.36
C ILE A 96 55.50 11.29 -1.44
N THR A 97 55.10 10.59 -0.39
CA THR A 97 53.77 9.98 -0.29
C THR A 97 52.73 11.04 0.09
N ALA A 98 51.56 11.03 -0.55
CA ALA A 98 50.47 11.94 -0.23
C ALA A 98 50.06 11.86 1.25
N ALA A 99 49.73 12.99 1.86
CA ALA A 99 49.23 13.05 3.24
C ALA A 99 47.77 12.60 3.32
N THR A 100 47.38 11.97 4.43
CA THR A 100 46.02 11.48 4.60
C THR A 100 45.12 12.54 5.25
N LEU A 101 43.98 12.84 4.63
CA LEU A 101 42.92 13.68 5.19
C LEU A 101 41.76 12.83 5.70
N THR A 102 41.12 13.28 6.78
CA THR A 102 39.84 12.73 7.25
C THR A 102 38.71 13.73 7.00
N VAL A 103 37.52 13.20 6.67
CA VAL A 103 36.29 13.98 6.53
C VAL A 103 35.44 13.80 7.78
N GLY A 104 35.00 14.90 8.38
CA GLY A 104 34.07 14.90 9.52
C GLY A 104 32.92 15.87 9.32
N GLY A 105 31.82 15.69 10.07
CA GLY A 105 30.72 16.66 10.14
C GLY A 105 29.81 16.72 8.90
N THR A 106 29.80 15.70 8.05
CA THR A 106 28.83 15.60 6.94
C THR A 106 27.45 15.24 7.48
N SER A 107 26.44 16.01 7.07
CA SER A 107 25.03 15.78 7.39
C SER A 107 24.18 15.82 6.12
N ALA A 108 23.01 15.17 6.18
CA ALA A 108 21.99 15.23 5.13
C ALA A 108 20.76 15.99 5.65
N ALA A 109 20.13 16.77 4.78
CA ALA A 109 18.86 17.42 5.10
C ALA A 109 17.68 16.47 4.87
N SER A 110 16.72 16.49 5.80
CA SER A 110 15.42 15.88 5.59
C SER A 110 14.65 16.59 4.48
N LYS A 111 13.75 15.87 3.80
CA LYS A 111 12.93 16.39 2.69
C LYS A 111 11.50 15.89 2.77
N THR A 112 10.60 16.59 2.10
CA THR A 112 9.30 16.02 1.74
C THR A 112 9.47 15.11 0.52
N TYR A 113 8.67 14.05 0.47
CA TYR A 113 8.65 13.11 -0.63
C TYR A 113 8.44 13.82 -1.98
N ASP A 114 9.36 13.59 -2.92
CA ASP A 114 9.38 14.18 -4.26
C ASP A 114 9.61 13.14 -5.37
N GLY A 115 9.52 11.85 -5.03
CA GLY A 115 9.75 10.73 -5.94
C GLY A 115 11.22 10.42 -6.26
N THR A 116 12.20 11.11 -5.65
CA THR A 116 13.63 10.93 -5.96
C THR A 116 14.44 10.48 -4.74
N THR A 117 15.59 9.85 -5.00
CA THR A 117 16.57 9.47 -3.97
C THR A 117 17.63 10.55 -3.72
N ALA A 118 17.57 11.70 -4.40
CA ALA A 118 18.57 12.75 -4.25
C ALA A 118 18.57 13.31 -2.83
N ALA A 119 19.76 13.41 -2.22
CA ALA A 119 19.96 13.99 -0.90
C ALA A 119 20.74 15.31 -1.00
N SER A 120 20.30 16.32 -0.25
CA SER A 120 21.06 17.55 -0.07
C SER A 120 22.00 17.37 1.11
N LEU A 121 23.30 17.40 0.84
CA LEU A 121 24.33 17.31 1.88
C LEU A 121 24.77 18.70 2.32
N SER A 122 25.17 18.80 3.59
CA SER A 122 25.78 20.00 4.16
C SER A 122 26.89 19.65 5.15
N GLY A 123 27.68 20.65 5.54
CA GLY A 123 28.86 20.43 6.38
C GLY A 123 29.97 19.72 5.62
N GLY A 124 30.72 18.87 6.33
CA GLY A 124 31.97 18.31 5.84
C GLY A 124 33.16 19.24 6.10
N SER A 125 34.13 18.76 6.86
CA SER A 125 35.40 19.44 7.14
C SER A 125 36.55 18.49 6.91
N LEU A 126 37.61 18.98 6.26
CA LEU A 126 38.86 18.26 6.12
C LEU A 126 39.74 18.48 7.36
N SER A 127 40.23 17.40 7.95
CA SER A 127 41.24 17.42 9.00
C SER A 127 42.54 16.79 8.51
N GLY A 128 43.68 17.37 8.91
CA GLY A 128 45.02 16.99 8.42
C GLY A 128 45.57 17.90 7.31
N LEU A 129 44.88 18.99 6.97
CA LEU A 129 45.35 19.94 5.96
C LEU A 129 46.57 20.72 6.47
N ILE A 130 47.61 20.82 5.64
CA ILE A 130 48.78 21.64 5.93
C ILE A 130 48.48 23.10 5.60
N GLY A 131 48.87 24.01 6.49
CA GLY A 131 48.57 25.43 6.37
C GLY A 131 49.11 26.04 5.07
N GLY A 132 48.25 26.77 4.35
CA GLY A 132 48.58 27.40 3.07
C GLY A 132 48.20 26.61 1.83
N ASP A 133 47.86 25.32 1.97
CA ASP A 133 47.40 24.51 0.84
C ASP A 133 45.94 24.80 0.47
N THR A 134 45.65 24.77 -0.82
CA THR A 134 44.29 24.95 -1.36
C THR A 134 43.70 23.62 -1.77
N VAL A 135 42.84 23.08 -0.91
CA VAL A 135 42.10 21.83 -1.11
C VAL A 135 40.63 22.03 -0.74
N ALA A 136 39.72 21.64 -1.63
CA ALA A 136 38.28 21.72 -1.46
C ALA A 136 37.66 20.31 -1.46
N LEU A 137 36.67 20.11 -0.58
CA LEU A 137 35.89 18.88 -0.45
C LEU A 137 34.61 18.99 -1.28
N GLY A 138 34.45 18.10 -2.26
CA GLY A 138 33.20 17.89 -2.98
C GLY A 138 32.46 16.66 -2.45
N GLN A 139 31.15 16.76 -2.22
CA GLN A 139 30.33 15.65 -1.74
C GLN A 139 29.05 15.47 -2.57
N SER A 140 28.62 14.22 -2.74
CA SER A 140 27.35 13.85 -3.37
C SER A 140 26.70 12.71 -2.60
N GLY A 141 25.38 12.75 -2.41
CA GLY A 141 24.68 11.74 -1.62
C GLY A 141 23.28 11.38 -2.12
N THR A 142 22.83 10.21 -1.70
CA THR A 142 21.52 9.64 -2.05
C THR A 142 20.91 8.88 -0.88
N PHE A 143 19.61 9.02 -0.70
CA PHE A 143 18.82 8.15 0.18
C PHE A 143 18.82 6.70 -0.32
N SER A 144 18.65 5.75 0.60
CA SER A 144 18.58 4.31 0.30
C SER A 144 17.50 3.94 -0.72
N ASP A 145 16.39 4.67 -0.70
CA ASP A 145 15.23 4.55 -1.58
C ASP A 145 14.42 5.85 -1.49
N LYS A 146 13.42 6.01 -2.38
CA LYS A 146 12.61 7.22 -2.45
C LYS A 146 11.52 7.30 -1.38
N ASN A 147 11.23 6.24 -0.65
CA ASN A 147 9.99 6.11 0.11
C ASN A 147 10.01 6.92 1.41
N ALA A 148 8.85 7.42 1.83
CA ALA A 148 8.72 8.20 3.05
C ALA A 148 8.98 7.33 4.29
N ALA A 149 9.95 7.75 5.10
CA ALA A 149 10.27 7.16 6.40
C ALA A 149 11.19 8.09 7.20
N THR A 150 11.27 7.88 8.51
CA THR A 150 12.22 8.54 9.39
C THR A 150 13.56 7.80 9.41
N GLY A 151 14.64 8.52 9.69
CA GLY A 151 15.98 7.96 9.90
C GLY A 151 16.56 7.21 8.70
N LYS A 152 16.16 7.57 7.47
CA LYS A 152 16.62 6.88 6.27
C LYS A 152 18.12 7.07 6.09
N THR A 153 18.81 5.99 5.73
CA THR A 153 20.22 6.03 5.39
C THR A 153 20.45 6.88 4.14
N VAL A 154 21.39 7.80 4.24
CA VAL A 154 21.94 8.56 3.13
C VAL A 154 23.39 8.13 2.95
N SER A 155 23.69 7.50 1.82
CA SER A 155 25.05 7.17 1.42
C SER A 155 25.65 8.35 0.67
N TYR A 156 26.92 8.66 0.93
CA TYR A 156 27.61 9.74 0.23
C TYR A 156 29.04 9.37 -0.16
N THR A 157 29.52 10.06 -1.19
CA THR A 157 30.91 10.00 -1.67
C THR A 157 31.56 11.37 -1.56
N SER A 158 32.86 11.36 -1.30
CA SER A 158 33.71 12.53 -1.10
C SER A 158 34.85 12.55 -2.12
N SER A 159 35.18 13.75 -2.59
CA SER A 159 36.26 14.01 -3.56
C SER A 159 37.06 15.24 -3.15
N LEU A 160 38.33 15.26 -3.55
CA LEU A 160 39.22 16.40 -3.33
C LEU A 160 39.43 17.14 -4.65
N SER A 161 39.47 18.47 -4.58
CA SER A 161 39.77 19.36 -5.70
C SER A 161 40.61 20.55 -5.21
N GLY A 162 41.14 21.37 -6.12
CA GLY A 162 42.06 22.46 -5.78
C GLY A 162 43.49 22.19 -6.23
N THR A 163 44.36 23.20 -6.12
CA THR A 163 45.73 23.15 -6.66
C THR A 163 46.63 22.17 -5.92
N ASP A 164 46.38 21.95 -4.64
CA ASP A 164 47.20 21.07 -3.80
C ASP A 164 46.55 19.70 -3.55
N ALA A 165 45.39 19.42 -4.17
CA ALA A 165 44.61 18.20 -3.90
C ALA A 165 45.39 16.91 -4.21
N GLY A 166 46.28 16.92 -5.20
CA GLY A 166 47.13 15.77 -5.54
C GLY A 166 48.14 15.39 -4.45
N ASN A 167 48.36 16.26 -3.48
CA ASN A 167 49.24 16.01 -2.33
C ASN A 167 48.55 15.28 -1.19
N TYR A 168 47.26 14.96 -1.35
CA TYR A 168 46.44 14.36 -0.32
C TYR A 168 45.63 13.17 -0.83
N VAL A 169 45.33 12.26 0.09
CA VAL A 169 44.35 11.17 -0.09
C VAL A 169 43.33 11.20 1.04
N LEU A 170 42.10 10.80 0.75
CA LEU A 170 41.09 10.63 1.80
C LEU A 170 41.29 9.28 2.50
N ALA A 171 41.25 9.27 3.83
CA ALA A 171 41.20 8.04 4.63
C ALA A 171 39.98 7.18 4.27
N SER A 172 38.86 7.84 3.95
CA SER A 172 37.67 7.23 3.35
C SER A 172 37.03 8.23 2.38
N SER A 173 36.76 7.79 1.16
CA SER A 173 36.03 8.57 0.14
C SER A 173 34.53 8.33 0.15
N SER A 174 34.01 7.58 1.12
CA SER A 174 32.59 7.32 1.28
C SER A 174 32.16 7.27 2.74
N GLY A 175 30.88 7.54 2.99
CA GLY A 175 30.29 7.43 4.31
C GLY A 175 28.77 7.32 4.26
N THR A 176 28.18 7.25 5.45
CA THR A 176 26.72 7.28 5.61
C THR A 176 26.32 8.29 6.69
N THR A 177 25.11 8.78 6.57
CA THR A 177 24.41 9.58 7.59
C THR A 177 22.92 9.25 7.50
N THR A 178 22.07 9.93 8.28
CA THR A 178 20.62 9.74 8.24
C THR A 178 19.87 11.04 8.04
N ALA A 179 18.72 10.96 7.38
CA ALA A 179 17.76 12.05 7.24
C ALA A 179 16.35 11.47 7.02
N ASP A 180 15.31 12.29 7.22
CA ASP A 180 13.93 11.86 7.02
C ASP A 180 13.44 12.16 5.61
N ILE A 181 12.59 11.30 5.07
CA ILE A 181 11.68 11.63 3.97
C ILE A 181 10.27 11.67 4.54
N THR A 182 9.71 12.87 4.71
CA THR A 182 8.33 13.05 5.17
C THR A 182 7.35 12.80 4.03
N ALA A 183 6.26 12.07 4.29
CA ALA A 183 5.22 11.82 3.30
C ALA A 183 4.66 13.14 2.72
N ALA A 184 4.41 13.15 1.40
CA ALA A 184 3.79 14.29 0.73
C ALA A 184 2.29 14.35 1.06
N THR A 185 1.69 15.54 0.98
CA THR A 185 0.26 15.71 1.29
C THR A 185 -0.56 15.71 0.01
N LEU A 186 -1.63 14.91 -0.01
CA LEU A 186 -2.63 14.88 -1.08
C LEU A 186 -3.93 15.51 -0.61
N THR A 187 -4.61 16.21 -1.51
CA THR A 187 -5.96 16.76 -1.26
C THR A 187 -6.98 16.04 -2.14
N VAL A 188 -8.10 15.65 -1.55
CA VAL A 188 -9.24 15.05 -2.27
C VAL A 188 -10.23 16.14 -2.65
N SER A 189 -10.63 16.20 -3.93
CA SER A 189 -11.64 17.14 -4.43
C SER A 189 -12.49 16.54 -5.56
N GLY A 190 -13.67 17.12 -5.83
CA GLY A 190 -14.54 16.72 -6.95
C GLY A 190 -15.32 15.42 -6.73
N THR A 191 -15.55 15.04 -5.48
CA THR A 191 -16.38 13.90 -5.10
C THR A 191 -17.87 14.25 -5.18
N THR A 192 -18.69 13.25 -5.46
CA THR A 192 -20.14 13.40 -5.62
C THR A 192 -20.87 12.19 -5.05
N ALA A 193 -22.10 12.40 -4.58
CA ALA A 193 -22.98 11.32 -4.16
C ALA A 193 -24.19 11.19 -5.10
N ALA A 194 -24.53 9.96 -5.47
CA ALA A 194 -25.68 9.70 -6.31
C ALA A 194 -26.99 9.72 -5.51
N ASN A 195 -28.06 10.22 -6.14
CA ASN A 195 -29.41 9.98 -5.64
C ASN A 195 -29.73 8.49 -5.66
N LYS A 196 -30.57 8.02 -4.72
CA LYS A 196 -31.03 6.62 -4.69
C LYS A 196 -32.54 6.55 -4.47
N THR A 197 -33.13 5.41 -4.83
CA THR A 197 -34.48 5.07 -4.35
C THR A 197 -34.35 4.47 -2.95
N TYR A 198 -35.35 4.68 -2.09
CA TYR A 198 -35.40 4.16 -0.74
C TYR A 198 -35.20 2.63 -0.76
N ASP A 199 -34.16 2.18 -0.08
CA ASP A 199 -33.79 0.76 0.03
C ASP A 199 -33.66 0.30 1.50
N GLY A 200 -34.10 1.14 2.44
CA GLY A 200 -34.02 0.87 3.87
C GLY A 200 -32.60 0.99 4.46
N THR A 201 -31.61 1.51 3.73
CA THR A 201 -30.23 1.68 4.20
C THR A 201 -29.75 3.13 4.10
N THR A 202 -28.70 3.47 4.85
CA THR A 202 -28.04 4.79 4.75
C THR A 202 -26.89 4.80 3.74
N VAL A 203 -26.55 3.66 3.10
CA VAL A 203 -25.38 3.56 2.22
C VAL A 203 -25.56 4.47 1.01
N ALA A 204 -24.57 5.33 0.76
CA ALA A 204 -24.51 6.20 -0.40
C ALA A 204 -23.51 5.65 -1.42
N THR A 205 -23.81 5.82 -2.71
CA THR A 205 -22.85 5.58 -3.78
C THR A 205 -22.09 6.88 -4.05
N VAL A 206 -20.80 6.89 -3.71
CA VAL A 206 -19.89 8.02 -3.92
C VAL A 206 -19.04 7.76 -5.16
N SER A 207 -18.84 8.77 -5.99
CA SER A 207 -18.07 8.66 -7.23
C SER A 207 -17.39 9.98 -7.61
N GLY A 208 -16.58 9.94 -8.67
CA GLY A 208 -15.70 11.05 -9.02
C GLY A 208 -14.49 11.08 -8.10
N GLY A 209 -14.11 12.27 -7.66
CA GLY A 209 -12.92 12.47 -6.83
C GLY A 209 -11.63 12.51 -7.64
N SER A 210 -10.72 13.38 -7.24
CA SER A 210 -9.37 13.49 -7.77
C SER A 210 -8.39 13.74 -6.63
N LEU A 211 -7.18 13.22 -6.79
CA LEU A 211 -6.06 13.47 -5.88
C LEU A 211 -5.19 14.58 -6.47
N SER A 212 -5.09 15.70 -5.78
CA SER A 212 -4.15 16.78 -6.10
C SER A 212 -2.90 16.65 -5.23
N GLY A 213 -1.72 16.80 -5.84
CA GLY A 213 -0.42 16.69 -5.17
C GLY A 213 0.36 15.41 -5.48
N LEU A 214 -0.11 14.57 -6.40
CA LEU A 214 0.65 13.39 -6.85
C LEU A 214 1.96 13.80 -7.52
N VAL A 215 3.05 13.13 -7.15
CA VAL A 215 4.29 13.14 -7.91
C VAL A 215 4.10 12.28 -9.16
N GLY A 216 4.59 12.78 -10.30
CA GLY A 216 4.43 12.10 -11.59
C GLY A 216 5.03 10.69 -11.60
N GLY A 217 4.26 9.71 -12.08
CA GLY A 217 4.68 8.31 -12.18
C GLY A 217 4.29 7.43 -10.99
N ASP A 218 3.81 8.01 -9.88
CA ASP A 218 3.36 7.23 -8.73
C ASP A 218 1.98 6.61 -8.95
N THR A 219 1.78 5.43 -8.37
CA THR A 219 0.50 4.71 -8.39
C THR A 219 -0.20 4.82 -7.04
N VAL A 220 -1.18 5.73 -6.98
CA VAL A 220 -2.03 5.96 -5.81
C VAL A 220 -3.50 6.00 -6.24
N THR A 221 -4.34 5.20 -5.58
CA THR A 221 -5.77 5.07 -5.84
C THR A 221 -6.57 5.69 -4.68
N LEU A 222 -7.53 6.56 -5.02
CA LEU A 222 -8.50 7.09 -4.07
C LEU A 222 -9.64 6.09 -3.87
N ASN A 223 -9.83 5.66 -2.62
CA ASN A 223 -10.95 4.84 -2.18
C ASN A 223 -11.95 5.72 -1.42
N GLN A 224 -13.23 5.49 -1.68
CA GLN A 224 -14.30 6.35 -1.18
C GLN A 224 -15.44 5.48 -0.65
N SER A 225 -16.04 5.94 0.45
CA SER A 225 -17.32 5.43 0.92
C SER A 225 -18.16 6.59 1.43
N GLY A 226 -19.48 6.42 1.45
CA GLY A 226 -20.36 7.44 1.98
C GLY A 226 -21.63 6.90 2.61
N SER A 227 -22.24 7.72 3.46
CA SER A 227 -23.52 7.44 4.09
C SER A 227 -24.38 8.70 4.12
N PHE A 228 -25.66 8.54 3.81
CA PHE A 228 -26.69 9.52 4.14
C PHE A 228 -26.80 9.69 5.66
N SER A 229 -27.27 10.85 6.10
CA SER A 229 -27.54 11.18 7.51
C SER A 229 -28.52 10.21 8.18
N ASP A 230 -29.47 9.70 7.41
CA ASP A 230 -30.49 8.72 7.81
C ASP A 230 -31.04 8.02 6.56
N LYS A 231 -31.81 6.95 6.75
CA LYS A 231 -32.30 6.10 5.65
C LYS A 231 -33.55 6.65 4.95
N ASN A 232 -34.21 7.68 5.49
CA ASN A 232 -35.53 8.09 5.05
C ASN A 232 -35.47 8.94 3.78
N ALA A 233 -36.52 8.84 2.95
CA ALA A 233 -36.69 9.64 1.76
C ALA A 233 -36.64 11.15 2.07
N GLY A 234 -36.08 11.92 1.13
CA GLY A 234 -35.88 13.35 1.26
C GLY A 234 -34.92 13.90 0.22
N THR A 235 -35.05 15.18 -0.09
CA THR A 235 -34.19 15.91 -1.04
C THR A 235 -33.04 16.61 -0.33
N GLY A 236 -31.87 16.69 -0.98
CA GLY A 236 -30.74 17.47 -0.45
C GLY A 236 -30.20 16.97 0.90
N LYS A 237 -30.36 15.67 1.17
CA LYS A 237 -29.87 15.03 2.38
C LYS A 237 -28.34 15.05 2.39
N THR A 238 -27.78 15.31 3.56
CA THR A 238 -26.32 15.27 3.76
C THR A 238 -25.80 13.85 3.55
N VAL A 239 -24.75 13.73 2.76
CA VAL A 239 -23.93 12.54 2.64
C VAL A 239 -22.56 12.84 3.24
N THR A 240 -22.17 12.07 4.25
CA THR A 240 -20.81 12.10 4.81
C THR A 240 -19.95 11.13 4.03
N GLU A 241 -18.86 11.63 3.46
CA GLU A 241 -17.89 10.87 2.68
C GLU A 241 -16.63 10.62 3.50
N THR A 242 -16.01 9.46 3.32
CA THR A 242 -14.74 9.10 3.92
C THR A 242 -13.77 8.64 2.84
N PHE A 243 -12.53 9.09 2.95
CA PHE A 243 -11.49 8.88 1.96
C PHE A 243 -10.33 8.06 2.53
N ALA A 244 -9.81 7.16 1.71
CA ALA A 244 -8.57 6.42 1.97
C ALA A 244 -7.77 6.32 0.68
N ILE A 245 -6.46 6.10 0.79
CA ILE A 245 -5.58 5.88 -0.36
C ILE A 245 -4.97 4.47 -0.32
N SER A 246 -4.79 3.88 -1.48
CA SER A 246 -4.14 2.57 -1.67
C SER A 246 -3.25 2.59 -2.91
N GLY A 247 -2.50 1.52 -3.15
CA GLY A 247 -1.54 1.42 -4.25
C GLY A 247 -0.10 1.27 -3.75
N SER A 248 0.83 1.01 -4.67
CA SER A 248 2.25 0.76 -4.35
C SER A 248 2.93 1.96 -3.70
N ASP A 249 2.52 3.17 -4.07
CA ASP A 249 3.17 4.40 -3.63
C ASP A 249 2.37 5.12 -2.53
N ALA A 250 1.23 4.55 -2.08
CA ALA A 250 0.34 5.21 -1.11
C ALA A 250 1.03 5.53 0.24
N GLY A 251 1.99 4.70 0.67
CA GLY A 251 2.76 4.94 1.89
C GLY A 251 3.63 6.21 1.85
N ASN A 252 3.83 6.79 0.67
CA ASN A 252 4.58 8.03 0.49
C ASN A 252 3.72 9.29 0.65
N TYR A 253 2.43 9.12 0.95
CA TYR A 253 1.46 10.20 1.02
C TYR A 253 0.59 10.15 2.26
N VAL A 254 0.06 11.31 2.63
CA VAL A 254 -1.02 11.49 3.61
C VAL A 254 -2.13 12.34 3.01
N LEU A 255 -3.38 12.11 3.43
CA LEU A 255 -4.50 12.96 3.01
C LEU A 255 -4.59 14.21 3.91
N ALA A 256 -4.70 15.39 3.30
CA ALA A 256 -5.05 16.64 3.99
C ALA A 256 -6.47 16.58 4.56
N ASN A 257 -7.38 15.95 3.81
CA ASN A 257 -8.76 15.72 4.17
C ASN A 257 -9.11 14.25 3.97
N SER A 258 -9.45 13.56 5.06
CA SER A 258 -9.90 12.16 5.06
C SER A 258 -11.43 12.02 5.06
N SER A 259 -12.15 13.14 5.07
CA SER A 259 -13.61 13.19 4.95
C SER A 259 -14.08 14.49 4.29
N ALA A 260 -15.30 14.46 3.79
CA ALA A 260 -16.04 15.61 3.28
C ALA A 260 -17.54 15.40 3.45
N THR A 261 -18.33 16.42 3.11
CA THR A 261 -19.78 16.30 3.01
C THR A 261 -20.27 16.81 1.67
N THR A 262 -21.32 16.18 1.16
CA THR A 262 -22.06 16.63 -0.02
C THR A 262 -23.57 16.42 0.21
N THR A 263 -24.40 16.65 -0.81
CA THR A 263 -25.83 16.40 -0.74
C THR A 263 -26.32 15.51 -1.87
N ALA A 264 -27.27 14.63 -1.57
CA ALA A 264 -28.00 13.81 -2.53
C ALA A 264 -29.42 13.55 -2.02
N SER A 265 -30.28 12.97 -2.84
CA SER A 265 -31.69 12.69 -2.51
C SER A 265 -31.96 11.20 -2.39
N ILE A 266 -32.78 10.83 -1.41
CA ILE A 266 -33.43 9.51 -1.34
C ILE A 266 -34.87 9.69 -1.84
N ILE A 267 -35.18 9.07 -2.97
CA ILE A 267 -36.50 9.10 -3.62
C ILE A 267 -37.35 7.99 -3.01
N VAL A 268 -38.63 8.25 -2.77
CA VAL A 268 -39.56 7.22 -2.26
C VAL A 268 -39.59 5.98 -3.16
N ALA A 269 -39.69 4.79 -2.54
CA ALA A 269 -39.86 3.54 -3.26
C ALA A 269 -41.34 3.32 -3.63
N ALA A 270 -41.63 2.59 -4.70
CA ALA A 270 -43.00 2.22 -5.02
C ALA A 270 -43.46 1.05 -4.13
N LEU A 271 -44.67 1.13 -3.58
CA LEU A 271 -45.28 0.04 -2.82
C LEU A 271 -46.73 -0.17 -3.26
N THR A 272 -47.04 -1.39 -3.70
CA THR A 272 -48.41 -1.80 -4.02
C THR A 272 -49.03 -2.53 -2.84
N VAL A 273 -50.22 -2.08 -2.44
CA VAL A 273 -51.08 -2.70 -1.44
C VAL A 273 -52.26 -3.35 -2.16
N THR A 274 -52.35 -4.66 -2.10
CA THR A 274 -53.42 -5.42 -2.76
C THR A 274 -54.38 -5.97 -1.72
N ALA A 275 -55.67 -5.62 -1.81
CA ALA A 275 -56.68 -6.26 -0.97
C ALA A 275 -56.81 -7.74 -1.34
N ASN A 276 -56.79 -8.61 -0.33
CA ASN A 276 -56.90 -10.04 -0.57
C ASN A 276 -58.34 -10.39 -0.98
N ASN A 277 -58.46 -11.31 -1.93
CA ASN A 277 -59.75 -11.86 -2.33
C ASN A 277 -60.42 -12.58 -1.16
N ASP A 278 -61.75 -12.64 -1.19
CA ASP A 278 -62.56 -13.32 -0.19
C ASP A 278 -63.75 -14.04 -0.85
N SER A 279 -64.32 -15.02 -0.16
CA SER A 279 -65.48 -15.75 -0.64
C SER A 279 -66.36 -16.23 0.50
N ARG A 280 -67.68 -16.20 0.29
CA ARG A 280 -68.66 -16.75 1.24
C ARG A 280 -69.94 -17.21 0.55
N VAL A 281 -70.78 -17.93 1.28
CA VAL A 281 -72.14 -18.29 0.84
C VAL A 281 -73.13 -17.25 1.35
N ALA A 282 -74.12 -16.88 0.54
CA ALA A 282 -75.15 -15.93 0.92
C ALA A 282 -75.96 -16.42 2.13
N ASP A 283 -75.93 -15.67 3.22
CA ASP A 283 -76.62 -15.93 4.48
C ASP A 283 -77.57 -14.79 4.89
N GLY A 284 -77.69 -13.76 4.05
CA GLY A 284 -78.49 -12.56 4.30
C GLY A 284 -77.78 -11.45 5.09
N SER A 285 -76.57 -11.69 5.60
CA SER A 285 -75.78 -10.67 6.33
C SER A 285 -74.99 -9.79 5.36
N ALA A 286 -74.86 -8.50 5.65
CA ALA A 286 -74.02 -7.59 4.87
C ALA A 286 -72.53 -7.93 5.04
N TYR A 287 -71.75 -7.91 3.96
CA TYR A 287 -70.29 -8.01 4.05
C TYR A 287 -69.71 -6.70 4.61
N SER A 288 -68.73 -6.81 5.51
CA SER A 288 -68.06 -5.67 6.12
C SER A 288 -66.60 -6.02 6.39
N GLY A 289 -65.69 -5.09 6.12
CA GLY A 289 -64.25 -5.30 6.26
C GLY A 289 -63.61 -5.85 4.98
N GLY A 290 -62.65 -6.76 5.14
CA GLY A 290 -61.90 -7.39 4.05
C GLY A 290 -61.05 -8.55 4.58
N ASN A 291 -60.38 -9.29 3.69
CA ASN A 291 -59.60 -10.49 4.04
C ASN A 291 -58.08 -10.21 4.21
N GLY A 292 -57.72 -9.04 4.73
CA GLY A 292 -56.32 -8.60 4.79
C GLY A 292 -55.82 -7.97 3.50
N VAL A 293 -54.56 -7.56 3.52
CA VAL A 293 -53.83 -7.05 2.34
C VAL A 293 -52.52 -7.80 2.18
N SER A 294 -51.99 -7.79 0.96
CA SER A 294 -50.62 -8.18 0.64
C SER A 294 -49.83 -6.96 0.14
N TYR A 295 -48.52 -6.98 0.40
CA TYR A 295 -47.61 -5.89 0.07
C TYR A 295 -46.58 -6.37 -0.97
N SER A 296 -46.36 -5.56 -2.00
CA SER A 296 -45.32 -5.81 -3.00
C SER A 296 -44.51 -4.53 -3.24
N GLY A 297 -43.20 -4.60 -2.99
CA GLY A 297 -42.28 -3.45 -3.10
C GLY A 297 -41.58 -3.05 -1.80
N LEU A 298 -41.91 -3.68 -0.66
CA LEU A 298 -41.16 -3.47 0.59
C LEU A 298 -39.70 -3.94 0.42
N VAL A 299 -38.76 -3.11 0.86
CA VAL A 299 -37.31 -3.34 0.70
C VAL A 299 -36.68 -3.87 1.98
N ASN A 300 -35.49 -4.47 1.87
CA ASN A 300 -34.65 -4.87 3.01
C ASN A 300 -35.37 -5.70 4.10
N GLY A 301 -36.32 -6.56 3.70
CA GLY A 301 -37.08 -7.39 4.64
C GLY A 301 -38.08 -6.63 5.53
N GLU A 302 -38.37 -5.37 5.20
CA GLU A 302 -39.42 -4.61 5.88
C GLU A 302 -40.79 -5.27 5.71
N THR A 303 -41.68 -5.06 6.69
CA THR A 303 -43.07 -5.55 6.66
C THR A 303 -44.02 -4.37 6.72
N GLY A 304 -45.34 -4.61 6.62
CA GLY A 304 -46.35 -3.56 6.73
C GLY A 304 -46.30 -2.72 8.02
N SER A 305 -45.52 -3.15 9.04
CA SER A 305 -45.26 -2.36 10.26
C SER A 305 -44.53 -1.04 10.03
N VAL A 306 -43.88 -0.85 8.86
CA VAL A 306 -43.23 0.42 8.50
C VAL A 306 -44.19 1.47 7.94
N LEU A 307 -45.45 1.09 7.74
CA LEU A 307 -46.49 1.98 7.25
C LEU A 307 -47.24 2.63 8.42
N GLY A 308 -47.62 3.88 8.24
CA GLY A 308 -48.55 4.59 9.11
C GLY A 308 -49.99 4.51 8.59
N GLY A 309 -50.86 5.30 9.21
CA GLY A 309 -52.28 5.34 8.87
C GLY A 309 -53.06 4.15 9.42
N SER A 310 -54.29 3.98 8.94
CA SER A 310 -55.17 2.88 9.34
C SER A 310 -55.75 2.24 8.10
N LEU A 311 -55.64 0.91 8.00
CA LEU A 311 -56.18 0.17 6.88
C LEU A 311 -57.71 0.25 6.90
N VAL A 312 -58.28 0.80 5.84
CA VAL A 312 -59.73 0.87 5.62
C VAL A 312 -60.12 0.06 4.39
N TYR A 313 -61.29 -0.57 4.47
CA TYR A 313 -61.86 -1.33 3.36
C TYR A 313 -63.10 -0.63 2.79
N GLY A 314 -63.14 -0.54 1.46
CA GLY A 314 -64.22 0.01 0.66
C GLY A 314 -64.55 -0.88 -0.53
N GLY A 315 -65.05 -0.28 -1.60
CA GLY A 315 -65.46 -0.99 -2.81
C GLY A 315 -66.91 -1.48 -2.75
N SER A 316 -67.36 -2.15 -3.81
CA SER A 316 -68.75 -2.62 -3.92
C SER A 316 -69.07 -3.82 -3.02
N ALA A 317 -68.05 -4.43 -2.39
CA ALA A 317 -68.23 -5.51 -1.43
C ALA A 317 -68.91 -5.03 -0.14
N GLN A 318 -68.68 -3.79 0.29
CA GLN A 318 -69.21 -3.31 1.56
C GLN A 318 -70.74 -3.20 1.50
N GLY A 319 -71.43 -3.94 2.36
CA GLY A 319 -72.90 -4.02 2.35
C GLY A 319 -73.48 -5.12 1.45
N ALA A 320 -72.66 -5.85 0.67
CA ALA A 320 -73.16 -6.85 -0.26
C ALA A 320 -73.75 -8.07 0.47
N THR A 321 -74.99 -8.44 0.11
CA THR A 321 -75.73 -9.58 0.70
C THR A 321 -76.12 -10.64 -0.34
N ALA A 322 -76.26 -10.25 -1.61
CA ALA A 322 -76.72 -11.11 -2.69
C ALA A 322 -75.55 -11.90 -3.32
N ALA A 323 -75.88 -13.00 -3.98
CA ALA A 323 -74.90 -13.74 -4.76
C ALA A 323 -74.38 -12.88 -5.92
N GLY A 324 -73.06 -12.87 -6.13
CA GLY A 324 -72.40 -12.00 -7.10
C GLY A 324 -70.89 -11.86 -6.87
N SER A 325 -70.26 -11.05 -7.71
CA SER A 325 -68.86 -10.66 -7.56
C SER A 325 -68.77 -9.16 -7.30
N TYR A 326 -68.00 -8.78 -6.29
CA TYR A 326 -67.88 -7.42 -5.80
C TYR A 326 -66.40 -7.07 -5.59
N SER A 327 -66.02 -5.79 -5.68
CA SER A 327 -64.65 -5.35 -5.42
C SER A 327 -64.43 -5.03 -3.94
N ILE A 328 -63.33 -5.52 -3.40
CA ILE A 328 -62.81 -5.16 -2.08
C ILE A 328 -61.70 -4.13 -2.32
N ALA A 329 -61.97 -2.85 -2.06
CA ALA A 329 -60.95 -1.81 -2.15
C ALA A 329 -60.23 -1.66 -0.80
N ALA A 330 -58.91 -1.41 -0.83
CA ALA A 330 -58.13 -1.05 0.35
C ALA A 330 -57.69 0.42 0.27
N GLY A 331 -57.48 1.06 1.42
CA GLY A 331 -56.99 2.43 1.52
C GLY A 331 -56.53 2.80 2.93
N GLY A 332 -56.18 4.08 3.11
CA GLY A 332 -55.95 4.69 4.43
C GLY A 332 -54.56 4.50 5.06
N LEU A 333 -53.65 3.76 4.42
CA LEU A 333 -52.25 3.68 4.83
C LEU A 333 -51.43 4.88 4.32
N SER A 334 -50.35 5.20 5.02
CA SER A 334 -49.41 6.28 4.66
C SER A 334 -47.95 5.86 4.85
N SER A 335 -47.03 6.53 4.15
CA SER A 335 -45.60 6.37 4.35
C SER A 335 -44.84 7.60 3.85
N ASP A 336 -43.78 7.98 4.56
CA ASP A 336 -42.83 8.99 4.08
C ASP A 336 -41.79 8.39 3.11
N ASN A 337 -41.61 7.07 3.15
CA ASN A 337 -40.56 6.36 2.40
C ASN A 337 -41.10 5.61 1.17
N TYR A 338 -42.42 5.43 1.08
CA TYR A 338 -43.07 4.70 -0.01
C TYR A 338 -44.18 5.52 -0.68
N ALA A 339 -44.17 5.53 -2.01
CA ALA A 339 -45.32 5.94 -2.81
C ALA A 339 -46.31 4.77 -2.91
N LEU A 340 -47.47 4.90 -2.25
CA LEU A 340 -48.47 3.85 -2.14
C LEU A 340 -49.41 3.83 -3.35
N SER A 341 -49.60 2.64 -3.94
CA SER A 341 -50.65 2.35 -4.93
C SER A 341 -51.52 1.19 -4.44
N TYR A 342 -52.81 1.21 -4.77
CA TYR A 342 -53.77 0.19 -4.30
C TYR A 342 -54.32 -0.63 -5.45
N VAL A 343 -54.51 -1.92 -5.21
CA VAL A 343 -55.17 -2.86 -6.13
C VAL A 343 -56.32 -3.53 -5.40
N ASP A 344 -57.51 -3.44 -6.00
CA ASP A 344 -58.72 -4.04 -5.46
C ASP A 344 -58.66 -5.58 -5.53
N GLY A 345 -59.15 -6.22 -4.47
CA GLY A 345 -59.46 -7.65 -4.42
C GLY A 345 -60.90 -7.91 -4.86
N ALA A 346 -61.28 -9.18 -4.91
CA ALA A 346 -62.63 -9.61 -5.27
C ALA A 346 -63.29 -10.39 -4.12
N LEU A 347 -64.53 -10.03 -3.78
CA LEU A 347 -65.44 -10.82 -2.98
C LEU A 347 -66.34 -11.64 -3.93
N VAL A 348 -66.42 -12.95 -3.72
CA VAL A 348 -67.41 -13.81 -4.38
C VAL A 348 -68.43 -14.29 -3.35
N ILE A 349 -69.70 -13.90 -3.53
CA ILE A 349 -70.82 -14.44 -2.76
C ILE A 349 -71.52 -15.50 -3.61
N SER A 350 -71.43 -16.75 -3.18
CA SER A 350 -72.12 -17.88 -3.82
C SER A 350 -73.57 -17.98 -3.35
N ALA A 351 -74.48 -18.39 -4.24
CA ALA A 351 -75.87 -18.64 -3.86
C ALA A 351 -75.97 -19.76 -2.81
N ALA A 352 -76.86 -19.60 -1.83
CA ALA A 352 -77.19 -20.68 -0.92
C ALA A 352 -77.85 -21.83 -1.69
N VAL A 353 -77.31 -23.04 -1.56
CA VAL A 353 -77.96 -24.24 -2.09
C VAL A 353 -79.26 -24.43 -1.30
N ALA A 354 -80.41 -24.40 -1.97
CA ALA A 354 -81.67 -24.77 -1.36
C ALA A 354 -81.56 -26.23 -0.88
N GLY A 355 -81.72 -26.46 0.43
CA GLY A 355 -81.70 -27.81 0.99
C GLY A 355 -82.76 -28.72 0.34
N PRO A 356 -82.59 -30.06 0.39
CA PRO A 356 -83.54 -30.98 -0.21
C PRO A 356 -84.94 -30.75 0.37
N VAL A 357 -85.93 -30.56 -0.51
CA VAL A 357 -87.33 -30.39 -0.12
C VAL A 357 -87.78 -31.64 0.67
N PRO A 358 -88.32 -31.50 1.89
CA PRO A 358 -88.80 -32.65 2.64
C PRO A 358 -89.99 -33.29 1.91
N SER A 359 -89.89 -34.58 1.58
CA SER A 359 -91.00 -35.35 1.01
C SER A 359 -92.16 -35.45 2.00
N ARG A 360 -93.35 -35.07 1.56
CA ARG A 360 -94.63 -35.08 2.29
C ARG A 360 -95.05 -36.52 2.66
N PRO A 361 -95.64 -36.78 3.85
CA PRO A 361 -95.99 -38.13 4.30
C PRO A 361 -97.24 -38.67 3.57
N VAL A 362 -97.24 -39.97 3.26
CA VAL A 362 -98.40 -40.72 2.73
C VAL A 362 -98.89 -41.69 3.82
N PRO A 363 -100.22 -41.89 4.01
CA PRO A 363 -100.76 -42.63 5.14
C PRO A 363 -100.58 -44.15 5.04
N SER A 364 -100.65 -44.79 6.20
CA SER A 364 -100.42 -46.21 6.48
C SER A 364 -101.60 -47.15 6.19
N SER A 365 -101.21 -48.38 5.79
CA SER A 365 -101.84 -49.70 6.02
C SER A 365 -102.74 -50.29 4.90
N PRO A 366 -102.86 -51.64 4.78
CA PRO A 366 -102.23 -52.73 5.55
C PRO A 366 -101.44 -53.76 4.73
N VAL A 367 -100.64 -54.54 5.46
CA VAL A 367 -99.83 -55.70 5.07
C VAL A 367 -100.72 -56.91 4.72
N PRO A 368 -100.30 -57.79 3.78
CA PRO A 368 -100.03 -59.17 4.19
C PRO A 368 -98.70 -59.76 3.68
N SER A 369 -98.11 -60.50 4.61
CA SER A 369 -97.12 -61.59 4.53
C SER A 369 -96.76 -62.22 3.17
N SER A 370 -95.46 -62.34 2.89
CA SER A 370 -94.75 -63.64 2.88
C SER A 370 -93.24 -63.50 2.59
N ALA A 371 -92.43 -64.12 3.46
CA ALA A 371 -91.12 -64.74 3.24
C ALA A 371 -89.94 -63.91 2.63
N ASN A 372 -88.96 -63.62 3.49
CA ASN A 372 -87.51 -63.49 3.20
C ASN A 372 -86.92 -64.93 3.06
N PRO A 373 -85.73 -65.23 2.46
CA PRO A 373 -84.48 -64.46 2.38
C PRO A 373 -83.91 -64.37 0.93
N SER A 374 -82.85 -63.67 0.53
CA SER A 374 -81.63 -63.17 1.16
C SER A 374 -80.99 -62.11 0.24
N LEU A 375 -80.24 -61.20 0.86
CA LEU A 375 -79.38 -60.13 0.35
C LEU A 375 -79.06 -60.10 -1.16
N GLY A 376 -79.45 -58.99 -1.79
CA GLY A 376 -79.17 -58.66 -3.17
C GLY A 376 -77.75 -58.15 -3.41
N ASP A 377 -77.10 -58.78 -4.38
CA ASP A 377 -76.21 -58.12 -5.32
C ASP A 377 -76.93 -56.95 -6.01
N ALA A 378 -76.15 -55.88 -6.25
CA ALA A 378 -76.24 -54.91 -7.35
C ALA A 378 -76.18 -53.45 -6.88
N GLN A 379 -75.02 -53.06 -6.34
CA GLN A 379 -74.52 -51.72 -6.62
C GLN A 379 -73.04 -51.80 -6.98
N GLN A 380 -72.74 -51.23 -8.15
CA GLN A 380 -71.43 -50.84 -8.68
C GLN A 380 -70.72 -51.86 -9.58
N ARG A 381 -71.15 -51.88 -10.85
CA ARG A 381 -70.21 -52.01 -11.97
C ARG A 381 -70.59 -51.06 -13.11
N ALA A 382 -69.51 -50.54 -13.71
CA ALA A 382 -69.40 -49.77 -14.95
C ALA A 382 -69.70 -48.26 -14.87
N LEU A 383 -68.63 -47.47 -14.91
CA LEU A 383 -68.47 -46.43 -15.94
C LEU A 383 -66.97 -46.31 -16.26
N ALA A 384 -66.61 -46.67 -17.50
CA ALA A 384 -65.30 -46.43 -18.09
C ALA A 384 -65.38 -45.14 -18.92
N SER A 385 -64.46 -44.21 -18.67
CA SER A 385 -63.96 -43.20 -19.61
C SER A 385 -62.80 -42.47 -18.94
N GLN A 386 -61.62 -42.51 -19.55
CA GLN A 386 -60.39 -41.87 -19.08
C GLN A 386 -60.45 -40.33 -19.15
N ALA A 387 -59.77 -39.66 -18.20
CA ALA A 387 -58.90 -38.49 -18.38
C ALA A 387 -58.45 -38.06 -16.97
N ASP A 388 -57.26 -38.48 -16.50
CA ASP A 388 -55.97 -37.80 -16.66
C ASP A 388 -55.72 -36.73 -15.58
N LEU A 389 -54.81 -37.05 -14.63
CA LEU A 389 -53.81 -36.20 -13.95
C LEU A 389 -53.29 -36.92 -12.67
N PRO A 390 -51.96 -37.10 -12.49
CA PRO A 390 -51.40 -37.83 -11.36
C PRO A 390 -51.37 -37.02 -10.05
N LYS A 391 -51.70 -37.72 -8.97
CA LYS A 391 -51.50 -37.33 -7.56
C LYS A 391 -49.99 -37.16 -7.25
N PRO A 392 -49.58 -36.18 -6.42
CA PRO A 392 -48.16 -35.94 -6.13
C PRO A 392 -47.54 -37.09 -5.32
N PRO A 393 -46.24 -37.40 -5.50
CA PRO A 393 -45.59 -38.47 -4.76
C PRO A 393 -45.40 -38.08 -3.29
N ALA A 394 -45.77 -39.00 -2.41
CA ALA A 394 -45.37 -39.02 -1.02
C ALA A 394 -43.89 -39.46 -0.95
N ASN A 395 -42.98 -38.50 -0.89
CA ASN A 395 -41.68 -38.53 -0.22
C ASN A 395 -40.90 -37.25 -0.58
N PRO A 396 -40.34 -36.50 0.39
CA PRO A 396 -39.51 -35.34 0.08
C PRO A 396 -38.19 -35.79 -0.58
N PRO A 397 -37.59 -34.98 -1.47
CA PRO A 397 -36.31 -35.32 -2.06
C PRO A 397 -35.22 -35.30 -0.98
N GLU A 398 -34.46 -36.38 -0.95
CA GLU A 398 -33.29 -36.59 -0.13
C GLU A 398 -32.26 -35.47 -0.36
N ARG A 399 -31.82 -34.81 0.72
CA ARG A 399 -30.72 -33.83 0.65
C ARG A 399 -29.43 -34.57 0.30
N LEU A 400 -28.85 -34.28 -0.86
CA LEU A 400 -27.52 -34.76 -1.25
C LEU A 400 -26.49 -34.29 -0.20
N ARG A 401 -25.83 -35.25 0.48
CA ARG A 401 -24.74 -34.95 1.42
C ARG A 401 -23.44 -34.71 0.66
N ILE A 402 -22.61 -33.79 1.18
CA ILE A 402 -21.33 -33.29 0.63
C ILE A 402 -20.31 -34.40 0.27
N GLU A 403 -20.47 -35.61 0.80
CA GLU A 403 -19.55 -36.73 0.60
C GLU A 403 -19.49 -37.27 -0.86
N GLN A 404 -20.48 -36.96 -1.71
CA GLN A 404 -20.46 -37.39 -3.12
C GLN A 404 -19.60 -36.52 -4.06
N CYS A 405 -18.98 -35.45 -3.55
CA CYS A 405 -18.12 -34.55 -4.33
C CYS A 405 -16.62 -34.71 -4.03
N GLY A 406 -16.20 -35.76 -3.30
CA GLY A 406 -14.80 -36.06 -3.03
C GLY A 406 -14.09 -35.12 -2.03
N LEU A 407 -14.82 -34.20 -1.39
CA LEU A 407 -14.30 -33.35 -0.32
C LEU A 407 -14.56 -34.03 1.04
N ARG A 408 -13.50 -34.59 1.65
CA ARG A 408 -13.53 -35.01 3.06
C ARG A 408 -13.22 -33.79 3.93
N LEU A 409 -14.12 -33.47 4.86
CA LEU A 409 -14.01 -32.33 5.78
C LEU A 409 -13.00 -32.56 6.93
N ASP A 410 -12.30 -33.68 6.90
CA ASP A 410 -11.55 -34.20 8.03
C ASP A 410 -10.03 -34.09 7.83
N GLU A 411 -9.56 -33.54 6.69
CA GLU A 411 -8.14 -33.24 6.44
C GLU A 411 -7.89 -31.73 6.24
N PRO A 412 -6.78 -31.19 6.77
CA PRO A 412 -6.44 -29.78 6.61
C PRO A 412 -5.95 -29.50 5.18
N ALA A 413 -6.71 -28.72 4.41
CA ALA A 413 -6.27 -28.20 3.12
C ALA A 413 -5.20 -27.12 3.32
N THR A 414 -4.01 -27.30 2.75
CA THR A 414 -2.85 -26.42 2.93
C THR A 414 -2.79 -25.21 1.99
N ASP A 415 -3.79 -25.00 1.13
CA ASP A 415 -3.83 -23.79 0.28
C ASP A 415 -5.26 -23.36 -0.11
N PHE A 416 -5.49 -22.04 -0.16
CA PHE A 416 -6.78 -21.40 -0.37
C PHE A 416 -7.29 -21.54 -1.82
N PHE A 417 -6.36 -21.64 -2.79
CA PHE A 417 -6.69 -21.76 -4.21
C PHE A 417 -7.35 -23.11 -4.56
N THR A 418 -6.87 -24.22 -3.98
CA THR A 418 -7.38 -25.57 -4.24
C THR A 418 -8.81 -25.78 -3.70
N LEU A 419 -9.17 -25.08 -2.63
CA LEU A 419 -10.52 -25.12 -2.06
C LEU A 419 -11.54 -24.42 -2.96
N ASN A 420 -11.14 -23.32 -3.60
CA ASN A 420 -12.02 -22.53 -4.47
C ASN A 420 -12.27 -23.21 -5.83
N GLU A 421 -11.26 -23.85 -6.43
CA GLU A 421 -11.45 -24.58 -7.69
C GLU A 421 -12.39 -25.78 -7.56
N ASN A 422 -12.28 -26.55 -6.47
CA ASN A 422 -13.18 -27.68 -6.20
C ASN A 422 -14.62 -27.22 -5.95
N LYS A 423 -14.81 -26.04 -5.35
CA LYS A 423 -16.13 -25.45 -5.10
C LYS A 423 -16.79 -24.95 -6.39
N LEU A 424 -16.01 -24.37 -7.29
CA LEU A 424 -16.48 -23.87 -8.59
C LEU A 424 -16.87 -25.01 -9.54
N SER A 425 -16.08 -26.09 -9.55
CA SER A 425 -16.38 -27.32 -10.31
C SER A 425 -17.66 -28.03 -9.82
N CYS A 426 -17.93 -27.97 -8.51
CA CYS A 426 -19.14 -28.52 -7.91
C CYS A 426 -20.40 -27.71 -8.29
N MET A 427 -20.32 -26.38 -8.25
CA MET A 427 -21.41 -25.50 -8.70
C MET A 427 -21.72 -25.68 -10.19
N SER A 428 -20.70 -25.80 -11.04
CA SER A 428 -20.88 -26.02 -12.48
C SER A 428 -21.62 -27.32 -12.82
N ARG A 429 -21.43 -28.39 -12.04
CA ARG A 429 -22.15 -29.66 -12.24
C ARG A 429 -23.60 -29.61 -11.77
N LEU A 430 -23.90 -28.79 -10.76
CA LEU A 430 -25.25 -28.57 -10.23
C LEU A 430 -26.14 -27.75 -11.17
N GLU A 431 -25.57 -26.86 -11.99
CA GLU A 431 -26.32 -26.08 -12.99
C GLU A 431 -26.62 -26.86 -14.28
N SER A 432 -26.01 -28.04 -14.48
CA SER A 432 -26.13 -28.84 -15.71
C SER A 432 -27.16 -29.98 -15.67
N ARG A 433 -28.00 -30.07 -14.63
CA ARG A 433 -28.99 -31.15 -14.45
C ARG A 433 -30.40 -30.65 -14.19
#